data_AF-A0A7V3P9U1-F1
#
_entry.id   AF-A0A7V3P9U1-F1
#
_cell.length_a   1.000
_cell.length_b   1.000
_cell.length_c   1.000
_cell.angle_alpha   90.00
_cell.angle_beta   90.00
_cell.angle_gamma   90.00
#
_symmetry.space_group_name_H-M   'P 1'
#
loop_
_entity.id
_entity.type
_entity.pdbx_description
1 polymer ?
#
loop_
_entity_poly.entity_id
_entity_poly.type
_entity_poly.pdbx_seq_one_letter_code
_entity_poly.pdbx_strand_id
1 'polypeptide(L)'
;MFRDSEVPQGSIDGTNRVFTLAYTPDPPQSLLLTLNGVVQRPGTDFTLSGNVITYASPPQPGDTHLAWYRTVAAPPPSTLGINKSDAISLISSRLGSRTGLDTYIVQELTMAQSALEATEPLPWFLVAAATLGTYPGVEYVGLPEDFLREYAESGHVSSATLQVSEGWKPLQKVGIHRIQDMLPSQGPPTYYAVVGGKMYLRPIPDASYSINLVYYARDAVLSNVDKNRWLTYAPDVLVSYAGRQVARYLRDQAAAQMFQEDLALAMQRLTTQTISRAVASTDPRFKGFEDE
;
A
#
# COMPACT_ATOMS: atom_id res chain seq x y z
N MET A 1 -8.79 21.82 2.18
CA MET A 1 -8.67 23.27 1.91
C MET A 1 -10.06 23.84 1.65
N PHE A 2 -10.28 25.14 1.81
CA PHE A 2 -11.57 25.77 1.47
C PHE A 2 -11.64 26.10 -0.03
N ARG A 3 -12.84 25.99 -0.59
CA ARG A 3 -13.21 26.48 -1.92
C ARG A 3 -14.32 27.48 -1.71
N ASP A 4 -14.06 28.72 -2.11
CA ASP A 4 -14.95 29.83 -1.84
C ASP A 4 -15.48 30.38 -3.17
N SER A 5 -16.80 30.52 -3.26
CA SER A 5 -17.50 31.14 -4.39
C SER A 5 -17.18 30.49 -5.75
N GLU A 6 -17.08 29.16 -5.78
CA GLU A 6 -16.90 28.42 -7.03
C GLU A 6 -18.19 28.47 -7.86
N VAL A 7 -18.07 28.61 -9.19
CA VAL A 7 -19.18 28.48 -10.13
C VAL A 7 -19.18 27.03 -10.67
N PRO A 8 -20.17 26.19 -10.32
CA PRO A 8 -20.26 24.84 -10.87
C PRO A 8 -20.35 24.84 -12.41
N GLN A 9 -19.62 23.93 -13.05
CA GLN A 9 -19.52 23.82 -14.50
C GLN A 9 -20.76 23.14 -15.10
N GLY A 10 -21.32 23.76 -16.13
CA GLY A 10 -22.48 23.27 -16.88
C GLY A 10 -23.29 24.44 -17.42
N SER A 11 -24.03 24.22 -18.51
CA SER A 11 -24.90 25.25 -19.09
C SER A 11 -26.14 25.46 -18.22
N ILE A 12 -26.48 26.72 -17.94
CA ILE A 12 -27.76 27.11 -17.33
C ILE A 12 -28.72 27.51 -18.47
N ASP A 13 -29.49 26.53 -18.96
CA ASP A 13 -30.35 26.66 -20.15
C ASP A 13 -31.83 26.38 -19.86
N GLY A 14 -32.22 26.25 -18.58
CA GLY A 14 -33.58 25.90 -18.18
C GLY A 14 -33.91 24.41 -18.31
N THR A 15 -33.00 23.57 -18.82
CA THR A 15 -33.19 22.13 -19.00
C THR A 15 -32.13 21.29 -18.29
N ASN A 16 -30.86 21.72 -18.32
CA ASN A 16 -29.75 21.03 -17.68
C ASN A 16 -29.90 21.04 -16.14
N ARG A 17 -29.71 19.87 -15.54
CA ARG A 17 -29.80 19.67 -14.09
C ARG A 17 -28.47 19.27 -13.46
N VAL A 18 -27.46 18.96 -14.28
CA VAL A 18 -26.21 18.36 -13.83
C VAL A 18 -25.10 19.38 -13.97
N PHE A 19 -24.39 19.62 -12.87
CA PHE A 19 -23.28 20.56 -12.81
C PHE A 19 -22.13 19.94 -12.04
N THR A 20 -20.90 20.30 -12.41
CA THR A 20 -19.69 19.67 -11.88
C THR A 20 -18.83 20.68 -11.14
N LEU A 21 -18.42 20.35 -9.92
CA LEU A 21 -17.41 21.08 -9.15
C LEU A 21 -16.00 20.64 -9.59
N ALA A 22 -15.02 21.52 -9.47
CA ALA A 22 -13.63 21.24 -9.77
C ALA A 22 -13.03 20.14 -8.87
N TYR A 23 -13.53 20.00 -7.64
CA TYR A 23 -13.10 19.00 -6.67
C TYR A 23 -14.28 18.35 -5.94
N THR A 24 -14.06 17.16 -5.41
CA THR A 24 -15.07 16.47 -4.58
C THR A 24 -15.14 17.11 -3.19
N PRO A 25 -16.32 17.57 -2.73
CA PRO A 25 -16.50 18.02 -1.35
C PRO A 25 -16.23 16.90 -0.33
N ASP A 26 -15.42 17.19 0.68
CA ASP A 26 -15.08 16.28 1.77
C ASP A 26 -14.97 17.06 3.11
N PRO A 27 -15.85 16.79 4.10
CA PRO A 27 -16.98 15.86 4.01
C PRO A 27 -18.03 16.36 3.00
N PRO A 28 -18.83 15.47 2.36
CA PRO A 28 -19.86 15.87 1.38
C PRO A 28 -20.84 16.92 1.91
N GLN A 29 -21.14 16.88 3.21
CA GLN A 29 -22.01 17.83 3.91
C GLN A 29 -21.39 19.22 4.08
N SER A 30 -20.13 19.42 3.67
CA SER A 30 -19.50 20.74 3.69
C SER A 30 -19.95 21.66 2.55
N LEU A 31 -20.64 21.13 1.53
CA LEU A 31 -21.13 21.91 0.40
C LEU A 31 -22.30 22.80 0.80
N LEU A 32 -22.09 24.11 0.66
CA LEU A 32 -23.12 25.15 0.63
C LEU A 32 -23.30 25.59 -0.83
N LEU A 33 -24.50 25.40 -1.36
CA LEU A 33 -24.87 25.81 -2.72
C LEU A 33 -25.91 26.94 -2.64
N THR A 34 -25.73 28.00 -3.41
CA THR A 34 -26.74 29.05 -3.59
C THR A 34 -27.18 29.14 -5.05
N LEU A 35 -28.44 29.52 -5.26
CA LEU A 35 -29.02 29.88 -6.55
C LEU A 35 -29.67 31.26 -6.39
N ASN A 36 -29.20 32.25 -7.15
CA ASN A 36 -29.59 33.66 -7.03
C ASN A 36 -29.47 34.21 -5.59
N GLY A 37 -28.45 33.75 -4.85
CA GLY A 37 -28.23 34.12 -3.44
C GLY A 37 -29.09 33.35 -2.43
N VAL A 38 -30.00 32.48 -2.88
CA VAL A 38 -30.83 31.63 -2.02
C VAL A 38 -30.14 30.29 -1.78
N VAL A 39 -29.92 29.94 -0.51
CA VAL A 39 -29.32 28.66 -0.11
C VAL A 39 -30.23 27.50 -0.52
N GLN A 40 -29.64 26.50 -1.17
CA GLN A 40 -30.30 25.27 -1.62
C GLN A 40 -30.12 24.16 -0.56
N ARG A 41 -31.16 23.36 -0.33
CA ARG A 41 -31.16 22.27 0.66
C ARG A 41 -30.69 20.94 0.04
N PRO A 42 -29.64 20.31 0.57
CA PRO A 42 -29.24 18.96 0.14
C PRO A 42 -30.37 17.94 0.34
N GLY A 43 -30.55 17.03 -0.62
CA GLY A 43 -31.58 15.99 -0.63
C GLY A 43 -32.98 16.47 -1.02
N THR A 44 -33.23 17.79 -1.05
CA THR A 44 -34.51 18.39 -1.49
C THR A 44 -34.34 19.16 -2.78
N ASP A 45 -33.48 20.18 -2.79
CA ASP A 45 -33.28 21.07 -3.93
C ASP A 45 -32.17 20.58 -4.86
N PHE A 46 -31.22 19.80 -4.31
CA PHE A 46 -30.16 19.14 -5.08
C PHE A 46 -29.65 17.88 -4.39
N THR A 47 -28.96 17.03 -5.14
CA THR A 47 -28.15 15.91 -4.63
C THR A 47 -26.70 16.08 -5.05
N LEU A 48 -25.77 15.53 -4.25
CA LEU A 48 -24.33 15.55 -4.52
C LEU A 48 -23.83 14.11 -4.58
N SER A 49 -23.12 13.75 -5.65
CA SER A 49 -22.39 12.48 -5.78
C SER A 49 -20.99 12.74 -6.35
N GLY A 50 -19.95 12.44 -5.56
CA GLY A 50 -18.59 12.90 -5.87
C GLY A 50 -18.54 14.43 -5.95
N ASN A 51 -18.06 14.96 -7.08
CA ASN A 51 -18.06 16.39 -7.39
C ASN A 51 -19.26 16.84 -8.25
N VAL A 52 -20.27 15.99 -8.46
CA VAL A 52 -21.40 16.27 -9.34
C VAL A 52 -22.63 16.66 -8.53
N ILE A 53 -23.14 17.86 -8.81
CA ILE A 53 -24.40 18.40 -8.29
C ILE A 53 -25.51 18.06 -9.29
N THR A 54 -26.61 17.50 -8.80
CA THR A 54 -27.84 17.29 -9.58
C THR A 54 -28.99 18.03 -8.94
N TYR A 55 -29.48 19.10 -9.58
CA TYR A 55 -30.63 19.88 -9.12
C TYR A 55 -31.94 19.10 -9.23
N ALA A 56 -32.89 19.36 -8.32
CA ALA A 56 -34.26 18.86 -8.37
C ALA A 56 -35.09 19.55 -9.47
N SER A 57 -34.82 20.84 -9.72
CA SER A 57 -35.40 21.64 -10.79
C SER A 57 -34.28 22.39 -11.53
N PRO A 58 -34.26 22.42 -12.87
CA PRO A 58 -33.17 23.06 -13.62
C PRO A 58 -33.16 24.58 -13.38
N PRO A 59 -31.98 25.17 -13.07
CA PRO A 59 -31.80 26.63 -13.08
C PRO A 59 -32.22 27.25 -14.42
N GLN A 60 -32.87 28.41 -14.38
CA GLN A 60 -33.37 29.12 -15.56
C GLN A 60 -32.30 30.00 -16.21
N PRO A 61 -32.36 30.25 -17.53
CA PRO A 61 -31.43 31.16 -18.19
C PRO A 61 -31.40 32.52 -17.49
N GLY A 62 -30.21 32.96 -17.07
CA GLY A 62 -30.01 34.18 -16.29
C GLY A 62 -29.81 33.98 -14.79
N ASP A 63 -30.08 32.78 -14.27
CA ASP A 63 -29.76 32.42 -12.89
C ASP A 63 -28.24 32.35 -12.66
N THR A 64 -27.83 32.60 -11.41
CA THR A 64 -26.44 32.46 -10.95
C THR A 64 -26.36 31.48 -9.79
N HIS A 65 -25.46 30.50 -9.88
CA HIS A 65 -25.17 29.58 -8.79
C HIS A 65 -23.74 29.70 -8.28
N LEU A 66 -23.56 29.53 -6.97
CA LEU A 66 -22.26 29.58 -6.31
C LEU A 66 -22.15 28.48 -5.25
N ALA A 67 -20.96 27.91 -5.12
CA ALA A 67 -20.65 26.83 -4.20
C ALA A 67 -19.50 27.21 -3.26
N TRP A 68 -19.66 26.87 -1.98
CA TRP A 68 -18.60 26.90 -0.98
C TRP A 68 -18.48 25.51 -0.37
N TYR A 69 -17.27 24.97 -0.28
CA TYR A 69 -17.07 23.64 0.28
C TYR A 69 -15.67 23.43 0.80
N ARG A 70 -15.52 22.39 1.62
CA ARG A 70 -14.20 21.90 2.03
C ARG A 70 -13.81 20.76 1.11
N THR A 71 -12.55 20.76 0.76
CA THR A 71 -11.86 19.59 0.21
C THR A 71 -10.98 19.03 1.31
N VAL A 72 -10.60 17.77 1.20
CA VAL A 72 -9.35 17.33 1.83
C VAL A 72 -8.25 18.28 1.37
N ALA A 73 -7.37 18.70 2.28
CA ALA A 73 -6.08 19.12 1.79
C ALA A 73 -5.54 17.96 0.97
N ALA A 74 -5.01 18.23 -0.23
CA ALA A 74 -4.09 17.25 -0.81
C ALA A 74 -3.15 16.85 0.33
N PRO A 75 -2.96 15.56 0.62
CA PRO A 75 -1.93 15.19 1.59
C PRO A 75 -0.69 15.99 1.18
N PRO A 76 0.03 16.63 2.12
CA PRO A 76 1.28 17.29 1.76
C PRO A 76 2.03 16.31 0.88
N PRO A 77 2.58 16.71 -0.29
CA PRO A 77 3.31 15.79 -1.14
C PRO A 77 4.24 15.03 -0.22
N SER A 78 4.05 13.71 -0.10
CA SER A 78 4.72 12.92 0.92
C SER A 78 6.21 13.23 0.84
N THR A 79 6.73 14.02 1.80
CA THR A 79 8.05 14.67 1.70
C THR A 79 9.20 13.68 1.92
N LEU A 80 8.87 12.41 2.15
CA LEU A 80 9.82 11.33 2.31
C LEU A 80 9.93 10.55 0.99
N GLY A 81 11.17 10.35 0.54
CA GLY A 81 11.48 9.63 -0.70
C GLY A 81 11.34 10.47 -1.95
N ILE A 82 11.37 9.81 -3.11
CA ILE A 82 11.36 10.44 -4.44
C ILE A 82 10.32 9.77 -5.35
N ASN A 83 9.92 10.41 -6.45
CA ASN A 83 9.10 9.77 -7.47
C ASN A 83 9.98 9.03 -8.50
N LYS A 84 9.37 8.20 -9.34
CA LYS A 84 10.05 7.45 -10.39
C LYS A 84 10.75 8.37 -11.38
N SER A 85 10.13 9.51 -11.73
CA SER A 85 10.75 10.54 -12.59
C SER A 85 12.06 11.09 -12.00
N ASP A 86 12.09 11.29 -10.69
CA ASP A 86 13.27 11.81 -9.98
C ASP A 86 14.37 10.75 -9.93
N ALA A 87 13.99 9.47 -9.70
CA ALA A 87 14.92 8.35 -9.73
C ALA A 87 15.57 8.20 -11.12
N ILE A 88 14.79 8.32 -12.20
CA ILE A 88 15.29 8.31 -13.59
C ILE A 88 16.27 9.47 -13.81
N SER A 89 15.89 10.68 -13.41
CA SER A 89 16.72 11.88 -13.55
C SER A 89 18.03 11.77 -12.78
N LEU A 90 17.99 11.19 -11.57
CA LEU A 90 19.18 10.96 -10.75
C LEU A 90 20.12 9.92 -11.36
N ILE A 91 19.59 8.82 -11.89
CA ILE A 91 20.41 7.80 -12.58
C ILE A 91 21.01 8.41 -13.85
N SER A 92 20.22 9.10 -14.66
CA SER A 92 20.70 9.72 -15.90
C SER A 92 21.78 10.76 -15.64
N SER A 93 21.61 11.66 -14.67
CA SER A 93 22.61 12.67 -14.32
C SER A 93 23.95 12.05 -13.88
N ARG A 94 23.91 10.97 -13.08
CA ARG A 94 25.10 10.22 -12.66
C ARG A 94 25.79 9.45 -13.79
N LEU A 95 25.10 9.25 -14.92
CA LEU A 95 25.62 8.62 -16.14
C LEU A 95 26.00 9.63 -17.23
N GLY A 96 26.13 10.91 -16.87
CA GLY A 96 26.50 11.99 -17.79
C GLY A 96 25.31 12.57 -18.57
N SER A 97 24.10 12.50 -18.03
CA SER A 97 22.87 13.08 -18.59
C SER A 97 22.56 12.63 -20.02
N ARG A 98 22.76 11.35 -20.30
CA ARG A 98 22.48 10.75 -21.62
C ARG A 98 20.97 10.67 -21.84
N THR A 99 20.53 10.94 -23.06
CA THR A 99 19.13 10.86 -23.46
C THR A 99 18.76 9.44 -23.93
N GLY A 100 17.47 9.10 -23.89
CA GLY A 100 16.95 7.83 -24.42
C GLY A 100 17.16 6.60 -23.53
N LEU A 101 17.51 6.79 -22.26
CA LEU A 101 17.71 5.69 -21.30
C LEU A 101 16.49 5.41 -20.42
N ASP A 102 15.49 6.27 -20.41
CA ASP A 102 14.38 6.25 -19.46
C ASP A 102 13.67 4.90 -19.41
N THR A 103 13.32 4.33 -20.57
CA THR A 103 12.67 3.02 -20.67
C THR A 103 13.54 1.91 -20.06
N TYR A 104 14.85 1.94 -20.33
CA TYR A 104 15.77 0.95 -19.81
C TYR A 104 16.01 1.13 -18.30
N ILE A 105 16.09 2.38 -17.83
CA ILE A 105 16.18 2.70 -16.40
C ILE A 105 14.95 2.18 -15.65
N VAL A 106 13.74 2.35 -16.19
CA VAL A 106 12.51 1.83 -15.57
C VAL A 106 12.50 0.30 -15.49
N GLN A 107 13.02 -0.39 -16.53
CA GLN A 107 13.18 -1.84 -16.50
C GLN A 107 14.17 -2.28 -15.41
N GLU A 108 15.32 -1.61 -15.30
CA GLU A 108 16.32 -1.92 -14.28
C GLU A 108 15.86 -1.57 -12.86
N LEU A 109 15.07 -0.51 -12.67
CA LEU A 109 14.41 -0.22 -11.39
C LEU A 109 13.42 -1.33 -10.99
N THR A 110 12.66 -1.85 -11.96
CA THR A 110 11.73 -2.95 -11.74
C THR A 110 12.46 -4.26 -11.41
N MET A 111 13.58 -4.54 -12.08
CA MET A 111 14.43 -5.68 -11.78
C MET A 111 15.14 -5.56 -10.43
N ALA A 112 15.61 -4.36 -10.08
CA ALA A 112 16.18 -4.08 -8.76
C ALA A 112 15.18 -4.35 -7.64
N GLN A 113 13.94 -3.85 -7.77
CA GLN A 113 12.87 -4.15 -6.82
C GLN A 113 12.67 -5.66 -6.67
N SER A 114 12.51 -6.39 -7.78
CA SER A 114 12.29 -7.84 -7.75
C SER A 114 13.46 -8.60 -7.10
N ALA A 115 14.70 -8.18 -7.33
CA ALA A 115 15.88 -8.81 -6.74
C ALA A 115 15.98 -8.57 -5.23
N LEU A 116 15.65 -7.35 -4.79
CA LEU A 116 15.66 -6.98 -3.37
C LEU A 116 14.54 -7.70 -2.60
N GLU A 117 13.36 -7.84 -3.19
CA GLU A 117 12.23 -8.56 -2.60
C GLU A 117 12.41 -10.09 -2.56
N ALA A 118 13.38 -10.62 -3.31
CA ALA A 118 13.74 -12.04 -3.31
C ALA A 118 14.87 -12.39 -2.32
N THR A 119 15.49 -11.39 -1.68
CA THR A 119 16.72 -11.59 -0.88
C THR A 119 16.53 -11.16 0.56
N GLU A 120 17.02 -11.96 1.50
CA GLU A 120 16.99 -11.60 2.93
C GLU A 120 18.15 -10.69 3.33
N PRO A 121 17.96 -9.80 4.32
CA PRO A 121 16.72 -9.53 5.04
C PRO A 121 15.78 -8.56 4.28
N LEU A 122 14.46 -8.83 4.27
CA LEU A 122 13.48 -7.85 3.78
C LEU A 122 13.24 -6.73 4.81
N PRO A 123 13.06 -5.49 4.34
CA PRO A 123 12.91 -4.32 5.20
C PRO A 123 11.52 -4.23 5.84
N TRP A 124 11.47 -3.48 6.95
CA TRP A 124 10.26 -3.24 7.74
C TRP A 124 9.07 -2.68 6.93
N PHE A 125 9.32 -1.90 5.88
CA PHE A 125 8.24 -1.28 5.09
C PHE A 125 7.55 -2.28 4.13
N LEU A 126 8.07 -3.50 4.00
CA LEU A 126 7.37 -4.58 3.29
C LEU A 126 6.48 -5.41 4.21
N VAL A 127 6.47 -5.15 5.52
CA VAL A 127 5.54 -5.83 6.44
C VAL A 127 4.11 -5.36 6.15
N ALA A 128 3.20 -6.32 6.01
CA ALA A 128 1.79 -6.13 5.72
C ALA A 128 0.94 -7.10 6.57
N ALA A 129 -0.37 -6.85 6.59
CA ALA A 129 -1.33 -7.75 7.23
C ALA A 129 -2.54 -8.00 6.31
N ALA A 130 -3.06 -9.23 6.34
CA ALA A 130 -4.22 -9.65 5.58
C ALA A 130 -5.19 -10.45 6.46
N THR A 131 -6.48 -10.44 6.10
CA THR A 131 -7.49 -11.31 6.70
C THR A 131 -7.84 -12.43 5.73
N LEU A 132 -7.63 -13.69 6.13
CA LEU A 132 -7.95 -14.88 5.35
C LEU A 132 -9.20 -15.55 5.94
N GLY A 133 -10.17 -15.89 5.10
CA GLY A 133 -11.37 -16.63 5.51
C GLY A 133 -11.19 -18.13 5.33
N THR A 134 -11.53 -18.93 6.36
CA THR A 134 -11.62 -20.38 6.23
C THR A 134 -13.01 -20.81 5.75
N TYR A 135 -13.10 -22.03 5.23
CA TYR A 135 -14.38 -22.66 4.90
C TYR A 135 -14.47 -24.01 5.61
N PRO A 136 -15.66 -24.40 6.12
CA PRO A 136 -15.86 -25.69 6.76
C PRO A 136 -15.43 -26.86 5.84
N GLY A 137 -14.65 -27.80 6.38
CA GLY A 137 -14.14 -28.96 5.66
C GLY A 137 -13.00 -28.68 4.68
N VAL A 138 -12.57 -27.42 4.50
CA VAL A 138 -11.47 -27.06 3.61
C VAL A 138 -10.19 -26.91 4.42
N GLU A 139 -9.21 -27.78 4.15
CA GLU A 139 -7.99 -27.86 4.96
C GLU A 139 -6.94 -26.77 4.68
N TYR A 140 -7.20 -25.85 3.76
CA TYR A 140 -6.29 -24.78 3.44
C TYR A 140 -7.00 -23.47 3.10
N VAL A 141 -6.28 -22.36 3.26
CA VAL A 141 -6.65 -21.05 2.72
C VAL A 141 -5.58 -20.57 1.74
N GLY A 142 -5.99 -19.79 0.74
CA GLY A 142 -5.06 -19.14 -0.17
C GLY A 142 -4.30 -18.01 0.54
N LEU A 143 -3.03 -17.84 0.22
CA LEU A 143 -2.26 -16.69 0.65
C LEU A 143 -2.57 -15.45 -0.21
N PRO A 144 -2.30 -14.24 0.28
CA PRO A 144 -2.36 -13.02 -0.53
C PRO A 144 -1.50 -13.12 -1.80
N GLU A 145 -1.93 -12.50 -2.91
CA GLU A 145 -1.20 -12.51 -4.19
C GLU A 145 0.18 -11.84 -4.10
N ASP A 146 0.31 -10.87 -3.19
CA ASP A 146 1.55 -10.16 -2.90
C ASP A 146 2.41 -10.86 -1.85
N PHE A 147 2.03 -12.04 -1.36
CA PHE A 147 2.78 -12.75 -0.34
C PHE A 147 4.20 -13.11 -0.83
N LEU A 148 5.23 -12.59 -0.14
CA LEU A 148 6.62 -12.98 -0.36
C LEU A 148 7.04 -14.08 0.63
N ARG A 149 6.79 -13.83 1.92
CA ARG A 149 7.21 -14.72 3.00
C ARG A 149 6.45 -14.40 4.28
N GLU A 150 6.38 -15.38 5.18
CA GLU A 150 5.85 -15.14 6.52
C GLU A 150 6.70 -14.13 7.28
N TYR A 151 6.05 -13.34 8.12
CA TYR A 151 6.77 -12.46 9.03
C TYR A 151 7.39 -13.28 10.16
N ALA A 152 8.71 -13.22 10.29
CA ALA A 152 9.45 -13.92 11.33
C ALA A 152 10.51 -12.99 11.91
N GLU A 153 10.19 -12.34 13.03
CA GLU A 153 11.17 -11.66 13.88
C GLU A 153 11.60 -12.58 15.03
N SER A 154 12.78 -12.32 15.59
CA SER A 154 13.27 -13.01 16.79
C SER A 154 12.23 -12.90 17.92
N GLY A 155 11.75 -14.02 18.45
CA GLY A 155 10.73 -14.05 19.50
C GLY A 155 9.27 -13.98 19.01
N HIS A 156 9.01 -13.85 17.71
CA HIS A 156 7.66 -13.96 17.16
C HIS A 156 7.25 -15.44 17.04
N VAL A 157 6.27 -15.86 17.85
CA VAL A 157 5.89 -17.28 17.99
C VAL A 157 5.01 -17.74 16.82
N SER A 158 4.29 -16.82 16.19
CA SER A 158 3.40 -17.10 15.06
C SER A 158 3.13 -15.85 14.24
N SER A 159 3.08 -16.00 12.91
CA SER A 159 2.67 -14.92 12.01
C SER A 159 1.16 -14.89 11.76
N ALA A 160 0.39 -15.80 12.36
CA ALA A 160 -1.04 -15.97 12.09
C ALA A 160 -1.86 -16.13 13.38
N THR A 161 -2.95 -15.39 13.50
CA THR A 161 -3.90 -15.50 14.61
C THR A 161 -5.31 -15.80 14.10
N LEU A 162 -5.98 -16.76 14.73
CA LEU A 162 -7.36 -17.16 14.45
C LEU A 162 -8.31 -16.39 15.36
N GLN A 163 -9.38 -15.84 14.80
CA GLN A 163 -10.48 -15.29 15.58
C GLN A 163 -11.43 -16.40 16.02
N VAL A 164 -11.55 -16.61 17.33
CA VAL A 164 -12.53 -17.51 17.96
C VAL A 164 -13.40 -16.73 18.95
N SER A 165 -14.41 -17.37 19.55
CA SER A 165 -15.32 -16.75 20.51
C SER A 165 -14.62 -16.16 21.73
N GLU A 166 -13.51 -16.78 22.16
CA GLU A 166 -12.68 -16.35 23.28
C GLU A 166 -11.69 -15.22 22.91
N GLY A 167 -11.69 -14.78 21.65
CA GLY A 167 -10.79 -13.75 21.13
C GLY A 167 -9.80 -14.27 20.09
N TRP A 168 -8.68 -13.57 19.94
CA TRP A 168 -7.64 -13.94 18.98
C TRP A 168 -6.69 -14.97 19.58
N LYS A 169 -6.55 -16.12 18.92
CA LYS A 169 -5.62 -17.19 19.33
C LYS A 169 -4.51 -17.37 18.29
N PRO A 170 -3.23 -17.40 18.69
CA PRO A 170 -2.14 -17.66 17.75
C PRO A 170 -2.23 -19.08 17.20
N LEU A 171 -2.03 -19.23 15.89
CA LEU A 171 -1.87 -20.54 15.26
C LEU A 171 -0.41 -20.99 15.40
N GLN A 172 -0.16 -22.23 15.78
CA GLN A 172 1.20 -22.74 15.89
C GLN A 172 1.74 -23.15 14.52
N LYS A 173 2.82 -22.51 14.07
CA LYS A 173 3.52 -22.91 12.86
C LYS A 173 4.18 -24.28 13.02
N VAL A 174 3.99 -25.16 12.04
CA VAL A 174 4.63 -26.47 11.96
C VAL A 174 5.21 -26.72 10.56
N GLY A 175 6.15 -27.67 10.47
CA GLY A 175 6.66 -28.12 9.17
C GLY A 175 5.60 -28.90 8.38
N ILE A 176 5.74 -28.91 7.04
CA ILE A 176 4.78 -29.59 6.16
C ILE A 176 4.62 -31.08 6.46
N HIS A 177 5.71 -31.79 6.75
CA HIS A 177 5.62 -33.21 7.11
C HIS A 177 4.80 -33.40 8.38
N ARG A 178 5.02 -32.56 9.40
CA ARG A 178 4.27 -32.61 10.66
C ARG A 178 2.79 -32.35 10.47
N ILE A 179 2.39 -31.39 9.64
CA ILE A 179 0.95 -31.11 9.41
C ILE A 179 0.26 -32.22 8.61
N GLN A 180 1.00 -32.89 7.72
CA GLN A 180 0.51 -34.03 6.93
C GLN A 180 0.33 -35.29 7.78
N ASP A 181 1.21 -35.50 8.77
CA ASP A 181 1.15 -36.64 9.69
C ASP A 181 0.09 -36.47 10.79
N MET A 182 -0.46 -35.26 10.98
CA MET A 182 -1.55 -35.02 11.93
C MET A 182 -2.81 -35.75 11.49
N LEU A 183 -3.37 -36.56 12.40
CA LEU A 183 -4.63 -37.27 12.17
C LEU A 183 -5.74 -36.27 11.77
N PRO A 184 -6.55 -36.58 10.75
CA PRO A 184 -7.65 -35.72 10.36
C PRO A 184 -8.65 -35.57 11.51
N SER A 185 -8.82 -34.34 11.97
CA SER A 185 -9.84 -33.94 12.93
C SER A 185 -10.52 -32.67 12.43
N GLN A 186 -11.76 -32.45 12.84
CA GLN A 186 -12.52 -31.23 12.58
C GLN A 186 -12.51 -30.36 13.84
N GLY A 187 -12.41 -29.04 13.68
CA GLY A 187 -12.41 -28.10 14.79
C GLY A 187 -11.81 -26.75 14.42
N PRO A 188 -11.75 -25.81 15.38
CA PRO A 188 -11.02 -24.56 15.20
C PRO A 188 -9.53 -24.87 14.95
N PRO A 189 -8.92 -24.36 13.87
CA PRO A 189 -7.50 -24.58 13.59
C PRO A 189 -6.61 -24.12 14.74
N THR A 190 -5.57 -24.89 15.04
CA THR A 190 -4.56 -24.55 16.04
C THR A 190 -3.14 -24.62 15.48
N TYR A 191 -2.95 -25.28 14.34
CA TYR A 191 -1.69 -25.43 13.63
C TYR A 191 -1.82 -24.94 12.19
N TYR A 192 -0.72 -24.44 11.65
CA TYR A 192 -0.62 -24.15 10.23
C TYR A 192 0.75 -24.46 9.63
N ALA A 193 0.77 -24.69 8.32
CA ALA A 193 1.99 -24.77 7.51
C ALA A 193 1.77 -24.07 6.17
N VAL A 194 2.79 -23.37 5.68
CA VAL A 194 2.73 -22.65 4.40
C VAL A 194 3.47 -23.42 3.31
N VAL A 195 2.78 -23.77 2.22
CA VAL A 195 3.35 -24.45 1.05
C VAL A 195 2.64 -24.02 -0.23
N GLY A 196 3.41 -23.64 -1.26
CA GLY A 196 2.89 -23.46 -2.62
C GLY A 196 1.74 -22.45 -2.73
N GLY A 197 1.83 -21.32 -2.03
CA GLY A 197 0.79 -20.27 -2.02
C GLY A 197 -0.44 -20.60 -1.16
N LYS A 198 -0.40 -21.69 -0.39
CA LYS A 198 -1.47 -22.11 0.51
C LYS A 198 -0.98 -22.15 1.96
N MET A 199 -1.88 -21.84 2.87
CA MET A 199 -1.75 -22.12 4.30
C MET A 199 -2.63 -23.32 4.64
N TYR A 200 -2.01 -24.46 4.91
CA TYR A 200 -2.68 -25.67 5.40
C TYR A 200 -2.97 -25.53 6.88
N LEU A 201 -4.12 -26.06 7.31
CA LEU A 201 -4.69 -25.89 8.64
C LEU A 201 -4.97 -27.25 9.28
N ARG A 202 -4.68 -27.36 10.58
CA ARG A 202 -5.08 -28.49 11.43
C ARG A 202 -5.53 -27.98 12.82
N PRO A 203 -6.61 -28.53 13.42
CA PRO A 203 -7.68 -29.32 12.79
C PRO A 203 -8.24 -28.68 11.51
N ILE A 204 -8.91 -29.49 10.68
CA ILE A 204 -9.65 -28.97 9.53
C ILE A 204 -10.77 -28.08 10.07
N PRO A 205 -10.96 -26.85 9.55
CA PRO A 205 -12.02 -25.96 10.01
C PRO A 205 -13.39 -26.65 9.99
N ASP A 206 -14.08 -26.67 11.11
CA ASP A 206 -15.47 -27.12 11.25
C ASP A 206 -16.48 -25.98 10.99
N ALA A 207 -16.03 -24.73 11.07
CA ALA A 207 -16.78 -23.52 10.79
C ALA A 207 -16.00 -22.53 9.91
N SER A 208 -16.63 -21.40 9.58
CA SER A 208 -15.95 -20.24 8.98
C SER A 208 -15.25 -19.45 10.08
N TYR A 209 -13.95 -19.24 9.93
CA TYR A 209 -13.10 -18.47 10.82
C TYR A 209 -12.35 -17.38 10.04
N SER A 210 -11.92 -16.35 10.74
CA SER A 210 -11.04 -15.31 10.22
C SER A 210 -9.62 -15.50 10.76
N ILE A 211 -8.64 -15.53 9.87
CA ILE A 211 -7.22 -15.58 10.22
C ILE A 211 -6.61 -14.21 9.90
N ASN A 212 -6.02 -13.55 10.88
CA ASN A 212 -5.14 -12.40 10.64
C ASN A 212 -3.72 -12.92 10.39
N LEU A 213 -3.16 -12.63 9.23
CA LEU A 213 -1.81 -13.00 8.82
C LEU A 213 -0.95 -11.74 8.72
N VAL A 214 0.17 -11.72 9.43
CA VAL A 214 1.25 -10.74 9.25
C VAL A 214 2.33 -11.38 8.36
N TYR A 215 2.74 -10.68 7.31
CA TYR A 215 3.64 -11.23 6.29
C TYR A 215 4.46 -10.12 5.64
N TYR A 216 5.48 -10.50 4.87
CA TYR A 216 6.14 -9.58 3.96
C TYR A 216 5.45 -9.62 2.60
N ALA A 217 5.02 -8.45 2.13
CA ALA A 217 4.33 -8.27 0.86
C ALA A 217 5.26 -7.69 -0.21
N ARG A 218 5.08 -8.14 -1.45
CA ARG A 218 5.58 -7.51 -2.66
C ARG A 218 4.98 -6.13 -2.77
N ASP A 219 5.80 -5.15 -3.10
CA ASP A 219 5.33 -3.79 -3.29
C ASP A 219 4.84 -3.55 -4.73
N ALA A 220 4.12 -2.46 -4.96
CA ALA A 220 3.66 -2.10 -6.28
C ALA A 220 4.83 -1.95 -7.27
N VAL A 221 4.71 -2.60 -8.43
CA VAL A 221 5.76 -2.63 -9.45
C VAL A 221 5.90 -1.26 -10.10
N LEU A 222 7.13 -0.74 -10.14
CA LEU A 222 7.42 0.60 -10.67
C LEU A 222 7.09 0.82 -12.14
N SER A 223 6.90 -0.24 -12.93
CA SER A 223 6.35 -0.09 -14.29
C SER A 223 4.94 0.52 -14.29
N ASN A 224 4.15 0.31 -13.22
CA ASN A 224 2.73 0.64 -13.17
C ASN A 224 2.39 1.79 -12.22
N VAL A 225 3.32 2.19 -11.34
CA VAL A 225 3.13 3.27 -10.37
C VAL A 225 4.22 4.32 -10.47
N ASP A 226 3.92 5.54 -10.06
CA ASP A 226 4.92 6.63 -10.01
C ASP A 226 5.77 6.59 -8.74
N LYS A 227 5.27 5.98 -7.66
CA LYS A 227 6.01 5.81 -6.41
C LYS A 227 5.55 4.56 -5.68
N ASN A 228 6.51 3.86 -5.08
CA ASN A 228 6.26 2.71 -4.22
C ASN A 228 6.99 2.90 -2.87
N ARG A 229 6.84 1.96 -1.94
CA ARG A 229 7.47 1.98 -0.61
C ARG A 229 8.99 1.98 -0.69
N TRP A 230 9.59 1.30 -1.67
CA TRP A 230 11.03 1.39 -1.89
C TRP A 230 11.49 2.80 -2.23
N LEU A 231 10.84 3.48 -3.18
CA LEU A 231 11.14 4.89 -3.49
C LEU A 231 10.75 5.85 -2.37
N THR A 232 9.90 5.43 -1.44
CA THR A 232 9.51 6.21 -0.26
C THR A 232 10.56 6.12 0.84
N TYR A 233 11.04 4.92 1.18
CA TYR A 233 11.82 4.67 2.40
C TYR A 233 13.30 4.31 2.15
N ALA A 234 13.64 3.81 0.96
CA ALA A 234 15.00 3.42 0.58
C ALA A 234 15.29 3.73 -0.92
N PRO A 235 15.07 4.97 -1.39
CA PRO A 235 15.24 5.31 -2.80
C PRO A 235 16.68 5.15 -3.30
N ASP A 236 17.66 5.38 -2.42
CA ASP A 236 19.09 5.21 -2.70
C ASP A 236 19.46 3.77 -3.04
N VAL A 237 18.84 2.79 -2.39
CA VAL A 237 19.02 1.36 -2.70
C VAL A 237 18.56 1.06 -4.13
N LEU A 238 17.33 1.44 -4.49
CA LEU A 238 16.81 1.21 -5.85
C LEU A 238 17.61 1.95 -6.91
N VAL A 239 17.89 3.23 -6.68
CA VAL A 239 18.66 4.08 -7.62
C VAL A 239 20.05 3.49 -7.86
N SER A 240 20.74 3.08 -6.80
CA SER A 240 22.11 2.58 -6.92
C SER A 240 22.15 1.18 -7.54
N TYR A 241 21.19 0.33 -7.20
CA TYR A 241 21.09 -1.00 -7.80
C TYR A 241 20.83 -0.91 -9.31
N ALA A 242 19.80 -0.16 -9.72
CA ALA A 242 19.44 0.01 -11.11
C ALA A 242 20.53 0.76 -11.88
N GLY A 243 21.03 1.86 -11.32
CA GLY A 243 22.11 2.67 -11.91
C GLY A 243 23.37 1.85 -12.20
N ARG A 244 23.75 0.92 -11.30
CA ARG A 244 24.86 -0.01 -11.55
C ARG A 244 24.63 -0.88 -12.78
N GLN A 245 23.43 -1.42 -12.98
CA GLN A 245 23.15 -2.24 -14.16
C GLN A 245 23.14 -1.41 -15.44
N VAL A 246 22.56 -0.21 -15.39
CA VAL A 246 22.58 0.72 -16.52
C VAL A 246 24.00 1.14 -16.88
N ALA A 247 24.86 1.42 -15.90
CA ALA A 247 26.27 1.72 -16.12
C ALA A 247 27.01 0.55 -16.81
N ARG A 248 26.74 -0.69 -16.39
CA ARG A 248 27.32 -1.90 -17.01
C ARG A 248 26.87 -2.06 -18.46
N TYR A 249 25.58 -1.81 -18.74
CA TYR A 249 25.06 -1.80 -20.11
C TYR A 249 25.78 -0.75 -20.98
N LEU A 250 26.03 0.44 -20.44
CA LEU A 250 26.78 1.51 -21.10
C LEU A 250 28.30 1.24 -21.18
N ARG A 251 28.79 0.16 -20.57
CA ARG A 251 30.20 -0.18 -20.42
C ARG A 251 31.01 0.90 -19.67
N ASP A 252 30.34 1.68 -18.84
CA ASP A 252 30.96 2.69 -17.99
C ASP A 252 31.35 2.05 -16.65
N GLN A 253 32.57 1.50 -16.59
CA GLN A 253 33.06 0.79 -15.41
C GLN A 253 33.23 1.72 -14.19
N ALA A 254 33.58 2.99 -14.42
CA ALA A 254 33.75 3.96 -13.34
C ALA A 254 32.39 4.28 -12.69
N ALA A 255 31.36 4.56 -13.50
CA ALA A 255 30.02 4.78 -12.98
C ALA A 255 29.44 3.52 -12.32
N ALA A 256 29.68 2.33 -12.88
CA ALA A 256 29.25 1.07 -12.29
C ALA A 256 29.86 0.85 -10.90
N GLN A 257 31.14 1.21 -10.72
CA GLN A 257 31.80 1.13 -9.42
C GLN A 257 31.26 2.17 -8.43
N MET A 258 31.01 3.41 -8.85
CA MET A 258 30.39 4.42 -7.98
C MET A 258 29.01 3.96 -7.47
N PHE A 259 28.17 3.42 -8.35
CA PHE A 259 26.87 2.90 -7.94
C PHE A 259 26.98 1.66 -7.04
N GLN A 260 28.02 0.83 -7.21
CA GLN A 260 28.28 -0.29 -6.33
C GLN A 260 28.61 0.17 -4.90
N GLU A 261 29.43 1.21 -4.76
CA GLU A 261 29.81 1.80 -3.47
C GLU A 261 28.60 2.45 -2.78
N ASP A 262 27.81 3.24 -3.53
CA ASP A 262 26.56 3.83 -3.04
C ASP A 262 25.57 2.76 -2.57
N LEU A 263 25.41 1.68 -3.35
CA LEU A 263 24.52 0.56 -3.01
C LEU A 263 24.95 -0.12 -1.71
N ALA A 264 26.24 -0.33 -1.50
CA ALA A 264 26.75 -0.95 -0.27
C ALA A 264 26.41 -0.10 0.96
N LEU A 265 26.61 1.22 0.89
CA LEU A 265 26.27 2.16 1.97
C LEU A 265 24.76 2.22 2.21
N ALA A 266 23.95 2.28 1.15
CA ALA A 266 22.50 2.31 1.23
C ALA A 266 21.95 1.04 1.88
N MET A 267 22.44 -0.14 1.48
CA MET A 267 22.06 -1.43 2.06
C MET A 267 22.46 -1.54 3.52
N GLN A 268 23.64 -1.04 3.90
CA GLN A 268 24.07 -1.02 5.30
C GLN A 268 23.11 -0.16 6.16
N ARG A 269 22.73 1.03 5.69
CA ARG A 269 21.77 1.91 6.39
C ARG A 269 20.40 1.24 6.53
N LEU A 270 19.88 0.65 5.45
CA LEU A 270 18.59 -0.03 5.44
C LEU A 270 18.58 -1.22 6.42
N THR A 271 19.66 -2.00 6.42
CA THR A 271 19.80 -3.17 7.30
C THR A 271 19.84 -2.73 8.76
N THR A 272 20.68 -1.75 9.10
CA THR A 272 20.76 -1.20 10.47
C THR A 272 19.40 -0.70 10.94
N GLN A 273 18.70 0.08 10.13
CA GLN A 273 17.37 0.57 10.46
C GLN A 273 16.34 -0.55 10.66
N THR A 274 16.41 -1.60 9.83
CA THR A 274 15.51 -2.75 9.93
C THR A 274 15.76 -3.51 11.23
N ILE A 275 17.03 -3.76 11.56
CA ILE A 275 17.41 -4.42 12.82
C ILE A 275 17.01 -3.58 14.02
N SER A 276 17.28 -2.27 14.04
CA SER A 276 16.90 -1.40 15.16
C SER A 276 15.40 -1.39 15.41
N ARG A 277 14.58 -1.41 14.35
CA ARG A 277 13.12 -1.51 14.45
C ARG A 277 12.67 -2.87 14.99
N ALA A 278 13.23 -3.96 14.49
CA ALA A 278 12.93 -5.31 14.96
C ALA A 278 13.28 -5.48 16.45
N VAL A 279 14.44 -4.98 16.88
CA VAL A 279 14.86 -5.00 18.30
C VAL A 279 13.89 -4.19 19.17
N ALA A 280 13.48 -3.00 18.72
CA ALA A 280 12.51 -2.19 19.47
C ALA A 280 11.13 -2.86 19.58
N SER A 281 10.68 -3.54 18.51
CA SER A 281 9.39 -4.26 18.48
C SER A 281 9.39 -5.50 19.37
N THR A 282 10.56 -6.09 19.59
CA THR A 282 10.75 -7.32 20.39
C THR A 282 11.27 -7.04 21.80
N ASP A 283 11.38 -5.77 22.21
CA ASP A 283 11.88 -5.39 23.54
C ASP A 283 10.97 -5.98 24.62
N PRO A 284 11.52 -6.85 25.51
CA PRO A 284 10.74 -7.50 26.57
C PRO A 284 10.00 -6.54 27.50
N ARG A 285 10.42 -5.26 27.58
CA ARG A 285 9.75 -4.24 28.39
C ARG A 285 8.38 -3.83 27.84
N PHE A 286 8.11 -4.10 26.56
CA PHE A 286 6.82 -3.80 25.92
C PHE A 286 5.89 -5.00 25.85
N LYS A 287 6.32 -6.19 26.28
CA LYS A 287 5.36 -7.18 26.76
C LYS A 287 4.70 -6.53 27.98
N GLY A 288 3.42 -6.18 27.86
CA GLY A 288 2.66 -5.66 28.99
C GLY A 288 2.83 -6.58 30.19
N PHE A 289 2.56 -6.05 31.40
CA PHE A 289 2.41 -6.89 32.58
C PHE A 289 1.36 -7.96 32.26
N GLU A 290 1.80 -9.14 31.84
CA GLU A 290 0.96 -10.32 31.75
C GLU A 290 0.74 -10.71 33.21
N ASP A 291 -0.49 -10.48 33.67
CA ASP A 291 -0.94 -10.76 35.03
C ASP A 291 -0.59 -12.19 35.46
N GLU A 292 -0.25 -12.31 36.75
CA GLU A 292 -0.16 -13.57 37.52
C GLU A 292 -1.44 -14.41 37.45
#